data_AF-A0A7W3QS93-F1
#
_entry.id   AF-A0A7W3QS93-F1
#
_cell.length_a   1.000
_cell.length_b   1.000
_cell.length_c   1.000
_cell.angle_alpha   90.00
_cell.angle_beta   90.00
_cell.angle_gamma   90.00
#
_symmetry.space_group_name_H-M   'P 1'
#
loop_
_entity.id
_entity.type
_entity.pdbx_description
1 polymer ?
#
loop_
_entity_poly.entity_id
_entity_poly.type
_entity_poly.pdbx_seq_one_letter_code
_entity_poly.pdbx_strand_id
1 'polypeptide(L)'
;MISREPGPAPRGRFRRRLGPFTAVVAGASCGAATAFAVVAADGREGNATPVARSVRQQPKATERPPAPADTAGLGRVVPAPARPSARPDRRCHVDRLLVPSCGAWWGAAVNTWPQGPALRAFERKIGRPVGVYHTYYRGRKIFPSAGDIALAREPGRRRLLLLNWKPDAPGTTWRQVADGAVDDHIDRLSKHFRERFPERFWLAIHHEPEEEVREAPGSGYTAADYRAMFRHVVQRFRRNGVDNAVFTMVYMGYSGYVVKPWFKTLYPGDDVVDWIGFDPYAEPRVRSFAQLVDEAAPRERDLGIAGFYRWSRRNLSDDKPLMLSEWGGTEMTGDPAKKAELFRSIGRQIERFPALKALVYWEHHNGPKFGDTRVDASPQSLAAYRELGRRPYFNPPVPKR
;
A
#
# COMPACT_ATOMS: atom_id res chain seq x y z
N MET A 1 -9.51 -87.17 -25.54
CA MET A 1 -8.85 -88.14 -24.64
C MET A 1 -7.57 -87.52 -24.11
N ILE A 2 -7.51 -87.39 -22.78
CA ILE A 2 -6.32 -87.40 -21.91
C ILE A 2 -5.45 -86.12 -21.98
N SER A 3 -5.58 -85.12 -21.08
CA SER A 3 -5.53 -85.07 -19.60
C SER A 3 -4.10 -84.97 -19.04
N ARG A 4 -3.83 -83.90 -18.27
CA ARG A 4 -3.37 -83.88 -16.85
C ARG A 4 -2.36 -82.75 -16.55
N GLU A 5 -2.68 -81.97 -15.52
CA GLU A 5 -1.73 -81.20 -14.69
C GLU A 5 -0.77 -82.13 -13.92
N PRO A 6 0.32 -81.59 -13.30
CA PRO A 6 0.23 -81.11 -11.90
C PRO A 6 1.11 -79.86 -11.57
N GLY A 7 0.76 -79.12 -10.49
CA GLY A 7 1.60 -78.07 -9.84
C GLY A 7 2.72 -78.65 -8.94
N PRO A 8 3.31 -77.95 -7.92
CA PRO A 8 3.16 -76.56 -7.44
C PRO A 8 4.51 -75.78 -7.23
N ALA A 9 4.42 -74.59 -6.62
CA ALA A 9 5.41 -73.49 -6.46
C ALA A 9 6.67 -73.74 -5.60
N PRO A 10 7.62 -72.77 -5.57
CA PRO A 10 7.73 -71.97 -4.33
C PRO A 10 8.00 -70.46 -4.50
N ARG A 11 7.80 -69.76 -3.38
CA ARG A 11 7.78 -68.31 -3.15
C ARG A 11 9.16 -67.66 -3.26
N GLY A 12 9.23 -66.55 -4.00
CA GLY A 12 10.35 -65.60 -3.98
C GLY A 12 9.86 -64.17 -3.77
N ARG A 13 10.18 -63.59 -2.60
CA ARG A 13 9.93 -62.17 -2.28
C ARG A 13 10.88 -61.28 -3.08
N PHE A 14 10.35 -60.36 -3.88
CA PHE A 14 11.13 -59.21 -4.36
C PHE A 14 10.38 -57.90 -4.08
N ARG A 15 10.94 -57.12 -3.17
CA ARG A 15 10.60 -55.72 -2.89
C ARG A 15 10.95 -54.88 -4.12
N ARG A 16 9.98 -54.23 -4.75
CA ARG A 16 10.24 -53.14 -5.71
C ARG A 16 10.31 -51.80 -4.98
N ARG A 17 11.47 -51.16 -5.06
CA ARG A 17 11.69 -49.74 -4.75
C ARG A 17 11.04 -48.90 -5.85
N LEU A 18 10.22 -47.93 -5.47
CA LEU A 18 9.76 -46.84 -6.33
C LEU A 18 10.56 -45.57 -5.97
N GLY A 19 11.36 -45.09 -6.92
CA GLY A 19 11.88 -43.72 -6.96
C GLY A 19 10.96 -42.82 -7.81
N PRO A 20 11.28 -41.53 -7.97
CA PRO A 20 10.52 -40.46 -7.34
C PRO A 20 9.52 -39.80 -8.30
N PHE A 21 8.36 -39.41 -7.77
CA PHE A 21 7.49 -38.42 -8.41
C PHE A 21 7.81 -37.03 -7.88
N THR A 22 8.26 -36.18 -8.78
CA THR A 22 8.32 -34.72 -8.67
C THR A 22 6.92 -34.17 -8.41
N ALA A 23 6.68 -33.64 -7.21
CA ALA A 23 5.52 -32.82 -6.91
C ALA A 23 5.93 -31.34 -6.88
N VAL A 24 5.43 -30.59 -7.86
CA VAL A 24 5.49 -29.13 -7.89
C VAL A 24 4.53 -28.62 -6.81
N VAL A 25 5.06 -28.10 -5.71
CA VAL A 25 4.27 -27.45 -4.66
C VAL A 25 4.09 -25.99 -5.04
N ALA A 26 2.90 -25.64 -5.54
CA ALA A 26 2.41 -24.28 -5.58
C ALA A 26 2.06 -23.84 -4.15
N GLY A 27 2.93 -23.04 -3.54
CA GLY A 27 2.68 -22.45 -2.22
C GLY A 27 1.66 -21.32 -2.32
N ALA A 28 0.39 -21.64 -2.05
CA ALA A 28 -0.60 -20.67 -1.60
C ALA A 28 -0.86 -20.96 -0.12
N SER A 29 -0.47 -20.05 0.76
CA SER A 29 -0.72 -20.15 2.20
C SER A 29 -1.32 -18.83 2.68
N CYS A 30 -2.64 -18.81 2.84
CA CYS A 30 -3.35 -17.84 3.66
C CYS A 30 -3.99 -18.63 4.80
N GLY A 31 -3.61 -18.30 6.04
CA GLY A 31 -4.06 -18.98 7.24
C GLY A 31 -5.55 -18.77 7.51
N ALA A 32 -6.25 -19.85 7.83
CA ALA A 32 -7.58 -19.81 8.40
C ALA A 32 -7.47 -19.63 9.93
N ALA A 33 -8.16 -18.63 10.49
CA ALA A 33 -8.35 -18.49 11.92
C ALA A 33 -9.77 -18.94 12.28
N THR A 34 -9.85 -19.95 13.14
CA THR A 34 -11.09 -20.48 13.74
C THR A 34 -11.52 -19.56 14.89
N ALA A 35 -12.73 -19.00 14.84
CA ALA A 35 -13.28 -18.19 15.92
C ALA A 35 -14.07 -19.07 16.90
N PHE A 36 -13.72 -19.00 18.19
CA PHE A 36 -14.59 -19.43 19.29
C PHE A 36 -15.38 -18.22 19.79
N ALA A 37 -16.71 -18.33 19.79
CA ALA A 37 -17.60 -17.38 20.42
C ALA A 37 -17.73 -17.71 21.92
N VAL A 38 -17.52 -16.70 22.77
CA VAL A 38 -17.92 -16.74 24.18
C VAL A 38 -19.04 -15.74 24.36
N VAL A 39 -20.21 -16.26 24.71
CA VAL A 39 -21.39 -15.51 25.16
C VAL A 39 -21.15 -15.14 26.63
N ALA A 40 -21.26 -13.86 26.98
CA ALA A 40 -21.38 -13.42 28.36
C ALA A 40 -22.63 -12.54 28.49
N ALA A 41 -23.51 -12.97 29.40
CA ALA A 41 -24.79 -12.36 29.70
C ALA A 41 -24.66 -11.22 30.74
N ASP A 42 -25.66 -10.34 30.71
CA ASP A 42 -25.89 -9.17 31.56
C ASP A 42 -25.90 -9.45 33.07
N GLY A 43 -25.55 -8.41 33.85
CA GLY A 43 -25.84 -8.31 35.28
C GLY A 43 -25.60 -6.89 35.82
N ARG A 44 -26.70 -6.20 36.16
CA ARG A 44 -26.80 -4.84 36.73
C ARG A 44 -26.43 -4.78 38.23
N GLU A 45 -25.99 -3.60 38.65
CA GLU A 45 -26.22 -2.84 39.93
C GLU A 45 -24.99 -1.94 40.16
N GLY A 46 -24.99 -0.69 40.63
CA GLY A 46 -25.98 0.22 41.21
C GLY A 46 -25.19 1.20 42.10
N ASN A 47 -25.30 2.52 41.86
CA ASN A 47 -25.30 3.64 42.84
C ASN A 47 -24.75 4.97 42.29
N ALA A 48 -25.62 5.98 42.31
CA ALA A 48 -25.32 7.42 42.30
C ALA A 48 -24.73 7.82 43.68
N THR A 49 -23.97 8.90 43.91
CA THR A 49 -24.13 10.36 43.65
C THR A 49 -22.87 11.06 44.28
N PRO A 50 -22.69 12.41 44.35
CA PRO A 50 -22.77 13.50 43.37
C PRO A 50 -21.48 14.37 43.25
N VAL A 51 -21.43 15.15 42.16
CA VAL A 51 -20.87 16.52 41.93
C VAL A 51 -19.89 17.16 42.93
N ALA A 52 -18.72 17.59 42.42
CA ALA A 52 -18.09 18.86 42.80
C ALA A 52 -17.34 19.49 41.60
N ARG A 53 -17.86 20.64 41.13
CA ARG A 53 -17.19 21.54 40.18
C ARG A 53 -16.04 22.25 40.90
N SER A 54 -14.84 22.28 40.31
CA SER A 54 -13.86 23.32 40.63
C SER A 54 -13.53 24.11 39.37
N VAL A 55 -13.89 25.39 39.42
CA VAL A 55 -13.55 26.43 38.46
C VAL A 55 -12.12 26.86 38.79
N ARG A 56 -11.17 26.64 37.87
CA ARG A 56 -9.82 27.21 38.00
C ARG A 56 -9.70 28.43 37.09
N GLN A 57 -9.59 29.59 37.75
CA GLN A 57 -9.39 30.90 37.16
C GLN A 57 -8.01 31.00 36.47
N GLN A 58 -7.98 31.65 35.31
CA GLN A 58 -6.76 32.07 34.61
C GLN A 58 -6.16 33.32 35.28
N PRO A 59 -4.82 33.43 35.42
CA PRO A 59 -4.18 34.68 35.80
C PRO A 59 -4.00 35.63 34.61
N LYS A 60 -4.28 36.91 34.90
CA LYS A 60 -4.15 38.12 34.06
C LYS A 60 -2.74 38.31 33.47
N ALA A 61 -2.70 38.73 32.22
CA ALA A 61 -1.51 39.28 31.55
C ALA A 61 -1.11 40.63 32.18
N THR A 62 0.20 40.84 32.32
CA THR A 62 0.83 42.11 32.73
C THR A 62 1.58 42.69 31.53
N GLU A 63 1.18 43.90 31.12
CA GLU A 63 1.86 44.74 30.13
C GLU A 63 3.21 45.22 30.65
N ARG A 64 4.19 45.37 29.74
CA ARG A 64 5.50 45.96 30.02
C ARG A 64 5.71 47.19 29.10
N PRO A 65 6.17 48.35 29.64
CA PRO A 65 6.29 49.61 28.89
C PRO A 65 7.48 49.66 27.91
N PRO A 66 7.49 50.58 26.93
CA PRO A 66 8.46 50.61 25.85
C PRO A 66 9.79 51.27 26.26
N ALA A 67 10.88 50.81 25.65
CA ALA A 67 12.22 51.40 25.76
C ALA A 67 12.58 52.18 24.47
N PRO A 68 13.52 53.15 24.54
CA PRO A 68 13.56 54.33 23.69
C PRO A 68 14.23 54.12 22.32
N ALA A 69 13.93 55.05 21.42
CA ALA A 69 14.43 55.11 20.06
C ALA A 69 15.89 55.60 20.01
N ASP A 70 16.76 54.80 19.38
CA ASP A 70 18.05 55.26 18.86
C ASP A 70 17.96 55.47 17.36
N THR A 71 18.32 56.70 16.96
CA THR A 71 18.44 57.15 15.58
C THR A 71 19.90 57.07 15.16
N ALA A 72 20.21 56.21 14.19
CA ALA A 72 21.45 56.30 13.42
C ALA A 72 21.17 55.81 11.99
N GLY A 73 21.31 56.72 11.04
CA GLY A 73 20.91 56.54 9.64
C GLY A 73 21.85 55.65 8.84
N LEU A 74 21.26 54.88 7.92
CA LEU A 74 21.94 54.31 6.76
C LEU A 74 21.00 54.39 5.54
N GLY A 75 21.59 54.88 4.43
CA GLY A 75 21.09 55.04 3.06
C GLY A 75 19.68 54.57 2.69
N ARG A 76 18.90 55.51 2.13
CA ARG A 76 17.65 55.24 1.43
C ARG A 76 17.94 54.46 0.13
N VAL A 77 17.89 53.13 0.18
CA VAL A 77 17.85 52.29 -1.02
C VAL A 77 16.43 52.40 -1.60
N VAL A 78 16.31 53.02 -2.77
CA VAL A 78 15.05 53.02 -3.54
C VAL A 78 14.86 51.60 -4.10
N PRO A 79 13.76 50.89 -3.77
CA PRO A 79 13.52 49.58 -4.36
C PRO A 79 13.20 49.75 -5.85
N ALA A 80 13.93 49.05 -6.71
CA ALA A 80 13.55 48.92 -8.11
C ALA A 80 12.14 48.29 -8.20
N PRO A 81 11.29 48.72 -9.14
CA PRO A 81 9.96 48.14 -9.29
C PRO A 81 10.08 46.65 -9.54
N ALA A 82 9.38 45.86 -8.72
CA ALA A 82 9.33 44.41 -8.85
C ALA A 82 8.85 44.06 -10.26
N ARG A 83 9.70 43.36 -11.03
CA ARG A 83 9.28 42.73 -12.28
C ARG A 83 8.06 41.85 -11.97
N PRO A 84 7.00 41.89 -12.78
CA PRO A 84 5.89 40.97 -12.60
C PRO A 84 6.45 39.55 -12.61
N SER A 85 6.27 38.83 -11.50
CA SER A 85 6.57 37.41 -11.41
C SER A 85 5.91 36.73 -12.61
N ALA A 86 6.71 36.11 -13.47
CA ALA A 86 6.21 35.28 -14.54
C ALA A 86 5.18 34.31 -13.92
N ARG A 87 3.95 34.31 -14.44
CA ARG A 87 2.92 33.35 -14.02
C ARG A 87 3.57 31.96 -14.06
N PRO A 88 3.50 31.15 -12.98
CA PRO A 88 4.05 29.81 -13.02
C PRO A 88 3.43 29.08 -14.21
N ASP A 89 4.29 28.49 -15.04
CA ASP A 89 3.89 27.73 -16.21
C ASP A 89 2.82 26.72 -15.78
N ARG A 90 1.59 26.88 -16.30
CA ARG A 90 0.39 26.12 -15.91
C ARG A 90 0.45 24.65 -16.34
N ARG A 91 1.64 24.12 -16.61
CA ARG A 91 1.86 22.74 -17.04
C ARG A 91 2.02 21.86 -15.81
N CYS A 92 1.31 20.74 -15.83
CA CYS A 92 1.50 19.69 -14.85
C CYS A 92 2.95 19.23 -14.84
N HIS A 93 3.52 19.05 -13.66
CA HIS A 93 4.84 18.47 -13.47
C HIS A 93 4.76 17.32 -12.48
N VAL A 94 5.82 16.52 -12.43
CA VAL A 94 5.98 15.43 -11.45
C VAL A 94 7.31 15.67 -10.76
N ASP A 95 7.30 15.69 -9.44
CA ASP A 95 8.51 15.91 -8.66
C ASP A 95 9.38 14.64 -8.55
N ARG A 96 10.50 14.77 -7.83
CA ARG A 96 11.44 13.66 -7.62
C ARG A 96 10.88 12.51 -6.77
N LEU A 97 9.82 12.75 -6.00
CA LEU A 97 9.11 11.74 -5.23
C LEU A 97 7.93 11.18 -6.01
N LEU A 98 7.85 11.42 -7.33
CA LEU A 98 6.78 10.98 -8.19
C LEU A 98 5.41 11.59 -7.85
N VAL A 99 5.36 12.73 -7.15
CA VAL A 99 4.10 13.43 -6.84
C VAL A 99 3.72 14.30 -8.04
N PRO A 100 2.57 14.03 -8.70
CA PRO A 100 2.09 14.87 -9.77
C PRO A 100 1.45 16.14 -9.19
N SER A 101 1.80 17.29 -9.76
CA SER A 101 1.23 18.60 -9.39
C SER A 101 -0.24 18.74 -9.81
N CYS A 102 -0.71 17.88 -10.71
CA CYS A 102 -2.10 17.77 -11.13
C CYS A 102 -2.48 16.29 -11.31
N GLY A 103 -3.73 15.93 -11.00
CA GLY A 103 -4.20 14.57 -11.21
C GLY A 103 -3.59 13.54 -10.25
N ALA A 104 -3.71 12.27 -10.64
CA ALA A 104 -3.20 11.12 -9.92
C ALA A 104 -2.72 10.02 -10.88
N TRP A 105 -1.78 9.21 -10.46
CA TRP A 105 -1.36 8.02 -11.20
C TRP A 105 -2.47 6.99 -11.30
N TRP A 106 -2.49 6.27 -12.43
CA TRP A 106 -3.39 5.15 -12.69
C TRP A 106 -2.57 3.88 -12.88
N GLY A 107 -2.74 2.92 -11.99
CA GLY A 107 -1.95 1.71 -11.95
C GLY A 107 -2.78 0.43 -11.92
N ALA A 108 -2.09 -0.69 -12.08
CA ALA A 108 -2.66 -1.98 -11.75
C ALA A 108 -1.60 -2.99 -11.27
N ALA A 109 -2.02 -3.84 -10.33
CA ALA A 109 -1.48 -5.16 -10.09
C ALA A 109 -2.36 -6.18 -10.83
N VAL A 110 -1.76 -7.03 -11.66
CA VAL A 110 -2.47 -8.10 -12.36
C VAL A 110 -2.05 -9.44 -11.77
N ASN A 111 -2.98 -10.16 -11.15
CA ASN A 111 -2.63 -11.41 -10.48
C ASN A 111 -2.80 -12.65 -11.37
N THR A 112 -2.26 -12.57 -12.59
CA THR A 112 -2.23 -13.68 -13.54
C THR A 112 -0.82 -13.86 -14.08
N TRP A 113 -0.35 -15.10 -14.12
CA TRP A 113 0.95 -15.45 -14.68
C TRP A 113 0.84 -15.93 -16.13
N PRO A 114 1.82 -15.61 -17.00
CA PRO A 114 2.97 -14.72 -16.77
C PRO A 114 2.59 -13.22 -16.76
N GLN A 115 3.23 -12.45 -15.88
CA GLN A 115 2.93 -11.03 -15.59
C GLN A 115 2.90 -10.13 -16.84
N GLY A 116 3.91 -10.20 -17.71
CA GLY A 116 3.99 -9.32 -18.89
C GLY A 116 2.82 -9.48 -19.87
N PRO A 117 2.53 -10.71 -20.33
CA PRO A 117 1.32 -10.98 -21.12
C PRO A 117 0.02 -10.62 -20.39
N ALA A 118 -0.09 -10.88 -19.09
CA ALA A 118 -1.27 -10.51 -18.29
C ALA A 118 -1.49 -9.00 -18.24
N LEU A 119 -0.43 -8.21 -18.03
CA LEU A 119 -0.51 -6.75 -18.02
C LEU A 119 -0.95 -6.22 -19.39
N ARG A 120 -0.38 -6.72 -20.48
CA ARG A 120 -0.80 -6.33 -21.83
C ARG A 120 -2.24 -6.73 -22.13
N ALA A 121 -2.70 -7.87 -21.61
CA ALA A 121 -4.11 -8.28 -21.72
C ALA A 121 -5.03 -7.34 -20.95
N PHE A 122 -4.66 -6.96 -19.72
CA PHE A 122 -5.38 -5.98 -18.93
C PHE A 122 -5.43 -4.61 -19.63
N GLU A 123 -4.33 -4.13 -20.19
CA GLU A 123 -4.29 -2.86 -20.92
C GLU A 123 -5.15 -2.87 -22.19
N ARG A 124 -5.18 -3.98 -22.93
CA ARG A 124 -6.13 -4.17 -24.05
C ARG A 124 -7.57 -4.17 -23.55
N LYS A 125 -7.83 -4.85 -22.44
CA LYS A 125 -9.15 -4.90 -21.79
C LYS A 125 -9.62 -3.50 -21.41
N ILE A 126 -8.79 -2.66 -20.80
CA ILE A 126 -9.19 -1.29 -20.41
C ILE A 126 -9.01 -0.25 -21.52
N GLY A 127 -8.46 -0.65 -22.67
CA GLY A 127 -8.28 0.21 -23.84
C GLY A 127 -7.21 1.29 -23.69
N ARG A 128 -6.27 1.14 -22.76
CA ARG A 128 -5.14 2.05 -22.54
C ARG A 128 -4.00 1.40 -21.75
N PRO A 129 -2.74 1.87 -21.89
CA PRO A 129 -1.67 1.52 -20.98
C PRO A 129 -1.93 2.06 -19.56
N VAL A 130 -1.43 1.34 -18.55
CA VAL A 130 -1.34 1.84 -17.17
C VAL A 130 -0.10 2.73 -17.01
N GLY A 131 -0.16 3.70 -16.10
CA GLY A 131 0.99 4.51 -15.72
C GLY A 131 1.88 3.85 -14.67
N VAL A 132 1.30 2.96 -13.84
CA VAL A 132 2.02 2.22 -12.80
C VAL A 132 1.78 0.72 -12.96
N TYR A 133 2.87 -0.05 -13.02
CA TYR A 133 2.83 -1.51 -12.93
C TYR A 133 3.28 -1.93 -11.53
N HIS A 134 2.43 -2.69 -10.85
CA HIS A 134 2.63 -3.14 -9.49
C HIS A 134 2.90 -4.63 -9.43
N THR A 135 3.95 -5.02 -8.71
CA THR A 135 4.34 -6.42 -8.52
C THR A 135 5.04 -6.65 -7.17
N TYR A 136 5.29 -7.91 -6.82
CA TYR A 136 5.62 -8.34 -5.47
C TYR A 136 6.88 -9.19 -5.41
N TYR A 137 7.63 -8.98 -4.33
CA TYR A 137 8.87 -9.65 -3.99
C TYR A 137 8.87 -10.05 -2.52
N ARG A 138 9.51 -11.19 -2.22
CA ARG A 138 9.74 -11.64 -0.84
C ARG A 138 11.12 -12.24 -0.69
N GLY A 139 11.70 -12.08 0.50
CA GLY A 139 12.98 -12.65 0.87
C GLY A 139 14.10 -12.11 -0.01
N ARG A 140 14.97 -13.01 -0.48
CA ARG A 140 16.30 -12.66 -0.99
C ARG A 140 16.42 -12.60 -2.52
N LYS A 141 15.30 -12.47 -3.24
CA LYS A 141 15.28 -12.36 -4.71
C LYS A 141 15.82 -11.00 -5.15
N ILE A 142 16.68 -10.96 -6.17
CA ILE A 142 17.11 -9.69 -6.79
C ILE A 142 16.00 -9.16 -7.70
N PHE A 143 15.70 -7.87 -7.60
CA PHE A 143 14.63 -7.19 -8.32
C PHE A 143 14.95 -5.72 -8.62
N PRO A 144 14.23 -5.04 -9.54
CA PRO A 144 13.22 -5.60 -10.46
C PRO A 144 13.84 -6.64 -11.40
N SER A 145 13.04 -7.63 -11.80
CA SER A 145 13.49 -8.67 -12.73
C SER A 145 13.74 -8.09 -14.13
N ALA A 146 14.46 -8.81 -14.99
CA ALA A 146 14.63 -8.40 -16.38
C ALA A 146 13.27 -8.19 -17.10
N GLY A 147 12.25 -8.98 -16.75
CA GLY A 147 10.89 -8.83 -17.27
C GLY A 147 10.22 -7.54 -16.82
N ASP A 148 10.35 -7.16 -15.55
CA ASP A 148 9.77 -5.91 -15.04
C ASP A 148 10.48 -4.69 -15.62
N ILE A 149 11.82 -4.76 -15.75
CA ILE A 149 12.60 -3.73 -16.44
C ILE A 149 12.14 -3.60 -17.90
N ALA A 150 11.93 -4.72 -18.60
CA ALA A 150 11.44 -4.69 -19.98
C ALA A 150 10.02 -4.08 -20.09
N LEU A 151 9.13 -4.33 -19.13
CA LEU A 151 7.80 -3.73 -19.08
C LEU A 151 7.84 -2.22 -18.77
N ALA A 152 8.69 -1.79 -17.83
CA ALA A 152 8.92 -0.37 -17.56
C ALA A 152 9.54 0.34 -18.77
N ARG A 153 10.37 -0.39 -19.54
CA ARG A 153 11.08 0.11 -20.71
C ARG A 153 10.38 -0.08 -22.05
N GLU A 154 9.17 -0.62 -22.06
CA GLU A 154 8.44 -0.94 -23.28
C GLU A 154 8.24 0.33 -24.16
N PRO A 155 8.67 0.31 -25.45
CA PRO A 155 8.53 1.46 -26.33
C PRO A 155 7.08 1.96 -26.43
N GLY A 156 6.89 3.28 -26.29
CA GLY A 156 5.56 3.91 -26.32
C GLY A 156 4.70 3.67 -25.07
N ARG A 157 5.15 2.87 -24.10
CA ARG A 157 4.41 2.55 -22.86
C ARG A 157 5.30 2.85 -21.66
N ARG A 158 5.26 4.09 -21.20
CA ARG A 158 6.05 4.51 -20.03
C ARG A 158 5.33 4.09 -18.76
N ARG A 159 5.88 3.11 -18.04
CA ARG A 159 5.36 2.63 -16.77
C ARG A 159 6.36 2.89 -15.66
N LEU A 160 5.88 3.46 -14.56
CA LEU A 160 6.56 3.46 -13.29
C LEU A 160 6.36 2.11 -12.61
N LEU A 161 7.36 1.67 -11.83
CA LEU A 161 7.23 0.46 -11.03
C LEU A 161 6.76 0.81 -9.62
N LEU A 162 5.78 0.08 -9.12
CA LEU A 162 5.51 -0.08 -7.69
C LEU A 162 5.94 -1.49 -7.31
N LEU A 163 6.97 -1.59 -6.47
CA LEU A 163 7.57 -2.86 -6.07
C LEU A 163 7.31 -3.08 -4.59
N ASN A 164 6.45 -4.03 -4.24
CA ASN A 164 6.28 -4.45 -2.86
C ASN A 164 7.38 -5.47 -2.53
N TRP A 165 8.10 -5.26 -1.43
CA TRP A 165 9.14 -6.19 -0.98
C TRP A 165 9.00 -6.49 0.51
N LYS A 166 8.77 -7.76 0.85
CA LYS A 166 8.84 -8.28 2.21
C LYS A 166 10.26 -8.82 2.48
N PRO A 167 11.13 -8.09 3.22
CA PRO A 167 12.54 -8.46 3.43
C PRO A 167 12.72 -9.65 4.38
N ASP A 168 11.72 -9.91 5.23
CA ASP A 168 11.60 -11.10 6.04
C ASP A 168 11.43 -12.34 5.15
N ALA A 169 12.52 -13.07 4.95
CA ALA A 169 12.46 -14.43 4.45
C ALA A 169 11.86 -15.35 5.53
N PRO A 170 11.28 -16.51 5.18
CA PRO A 170 10.90 -17.50 6.18
C PRO A 170 12.04 -17.76 7.18
N GLY A 171 11.75 -17.56 8.47
CA GLY A 171 12.74 -17.68 9.55
C GLY A 171 13.54 -16.42 9.88
N THR A 172 13.29 -15.28 9.22
CA THR A 172 13.86 -13.96 9.59
C THR A 172 12.76 -13.03 10.10
N THR A 173 12.86 -12.54 11.33
CA THR A 173 11.88 -11.62 11.93
C THR A 173 12.15 -10.16 11.54
N TRP A 174 11.18 -9.25 11.77
CA TRP A 174 11.43 -7.81 11.58
C TRP A 174 12.58 -7.33 12.45
N ARG A 175 12.65 -7.80 13.70
CA ARG A 175 13.76 -7.48 14.59
C ARG A 175 15.10 -7.90 14.00
N GLN A 176 15.21 -9.12 13.47
CA GLN A 176 16.44 -9.61 12.85
C GLN A 176 16.81 -8.82 11.59
N VAL A 177 15.83 -8.40 10.78
CA VAL A 177 16.10 -7.49 9.66
C VAL A 177 16.62 -6.15 10.15
N ALA A 178 16.02 -5.58 11.21
CA ALA A 178 16.48 -4.33 11.82
C ALA A 178 17.90 -4.43 12.39
N ASP A 179 18.28 -5.62 12.89
CA ASP A 179 19.62 -5.93 13.39
C ASP A 179 20.62 -6.29 12.26
N GLY A 180 20.19 -6.26 11.00
CA GLY A 180 21.07 -6.39 9.83
C GLY A 180 21.16 -7.78 9.20
N ALA A 181 20.27 -8.72 9.53
CA ALA A 181 20.33 -10.10 9.01
C ALA A 181 20.23 -10.22 7.47
N VAL A 182 19.77 -9.17 6.77
CA VAL A 182 19.60 -9.15 5.30
C VAL A 182 20.41 -8.04 4.63
N ASP A 183 21.36 -7.46 5.34
CA ASP A 183 22.14 -6.31 4.90
C ASP A 183 22.95 -6.57 3.64
N ASP A 184 23.56 -7.75 3.55
CA ASP A 184 24.29 -8.20 2.38
C ASP A 184 23.38 -8.25 1.12
N HIS A 185 22.10 -8.56 1.31
CA HIS A 185 21.12 -8.59 0.23
C HIS A 185 20.65 -7.19 -0.15
N ILE A 186 20.43 -6.30 0.83
CA ILE A 186 20.15 -4.87 0.58
C ILE A 186 21.28 -4.26 -0.25
N ASP A 187 22.53 -4.60 0.04
CA ASP A 187 23.69 -4.10 -0.71
C ASP A 187 23.69 -4.58 -2.17
N ARG A 188 23.37 -5.86 -2.42
CA ARG A 188 23.22 -6.39 -3.78
C ARG A 188 22.04 -5.76 -4.52
N LEU A 189 20.91 -5.55 -3.87
CA LEU A 189 19.77 -4.82 -4.45
C LEU A 189 20.14 -3.37 -4.76
N SER A 190 20.88 -2.71 -3.87
CA SER A 190 21.36 -1.33 -4.07
C SER A 190 22.21 -1.22 -5.34
N LYS A 191 23.16 -2.16 -5.53
CA LYS A 191 23.95 -2.23 -6.75
C LYS A 191 23.07 -2.46 -7.99
N HIS A 192 22.11 -3.38 -7.90
CA HIS A 192 21.20 -3.69 -9.00
C HIS A 192 20.32 -2.48 -9.39
N PHE A 193 19.76 -1.74 -8.43
CA PHE A 193 18.99 -0.53 -8.71
C PHE A 193 19.84 0.49 -9.45
N ARG A 194 21.04 0.80 -8.95
CA ARG A 194 21.93 1.79 -9.59
C ARG A 194 22.37 1.39 -11.00
N GLU A 195 22.71 0.12 -11.21
CA GLU A 195 23.30 -0.34 -12.47
C GLU A 195 22.27 -0.76 -13.53
N ARG A 196 21.12 -1.30 -13.11
CA ARG A 196 20.17 -1.95 -14.01
C ARG A 196 18.87 -1.18 -14.14
N PHE A 197 18.48 -0.42 -13.12
CA PHE A 197 17.21 0.31 -13.08
C PHE A 197 17.33 1.66 -12.34
N PRO A 198 18.09 2.64 -12.88
CA PRO A 198 18.28 3.95 -12.27
C PRO A 198 17.05 4.86 -12.37
N GLU A 199 16.01 4.45 -13.11
CA GLU A 199 14.74 5.16 -13.17
C GLU A 199 14.06 5.22 -11.79
N ARG A 200 13.25 6.25 -11.55
CA ARG A 200 12.48 6.37 -10.31
C ARG A 200 11.37 5.33 -10.22
N PHE A 201 11.17 4.78 -9.02
CA PHE A 201 10.13 3.80 -8.72
C PHE A 201 9.70 3.87 -7.26
N TRP A 202 8.51 3.34 -6.95
CA TRP A 202 8.09 3.13 -5.57
C TRP A 202 8.59 1.78 -5.05
N LEU A 203 9.16 1.80 -3.85
CA LEU A 203 9.50 0.59 -3.08
C LEU A 203 8.65 0.58 -1.81
N ALA A 204 7.65 -0.29 -1.77
CA ALA A 204 6.86 -0.52 -0.56
C ALA A 204 7.54 -1.61 0.28
N ILE A 205 8.09 -1.21 1.43
CA ILE A 205 8.79 -2.13 2.33
C ILE A 205 7.76 -2.76 3.24
N HIS A 206 7.63 -4.08 3.15
CA HIS A 206 6.73 -4.90 3.96
C HIS A 206 5.33 -4.29 4.10
N HIS A 207 4.62 -4.24 2.97
CA HIS A 207 3.22 -3.82 2.91
C HIS A 207 2.32 -4.66 3.83
N GLU A 208 1.30 -4.01 4.38
CA GLU A 208 0.24 -4.61 5.20
C GLU A 208 0.76 -5.37 6.44
N PRO A 209 1.58 -4.76 7.31
CA PRO A 209 2.15 -5.46 8.45
C PRO A 209 1.14 -5.83 9.53
N GLU A 210 -0.06 -5.26 9.52
CA GLU A 210 -0.98 -5.27 10.65
C GLU A 210 -1.39 -6.68 11.10
N GLU A 211 -1.57 -7.61 10.15
CA GLU A 211 -1.93 -8.99 10.46
C GLU A 211 -0.75 -9.83 10.98
N GLU A 212 0.48 -9.34 10.83
CA GLU A 212 1.70 -10.01 11.28
C GLU A 212 2.16 -9.50 12.66
N VAL A 213 1.57 -8.43 13.19
CA VAL A 213 1.94 -7.86 14.50
C VAL A 213 1.69 -8.83 15.64
N ARG A 214 2.73 -9.08 16.44
CA ARG A 214 2.71 -9.91 17.65
C ARG A 214 3.38 -9.14 18.79
N GLU A 215 2.58 -8.51 19.64
CA GLU A 215 3.08 -7.67 20.75
C GLU A 215 3.72 -8.45 21.92
N ALA A 216 3.71 -9.80 21.87
CA ALA A 216 4.39 -10.61 22.86
C ALA A 216 5.90 -10.27 22.89
N PRO A 217 6.49 -10.02 24.09
CA PRO A 217 7.92 -9.75 24.20
C PRO A 217 8.76 -10.85 23.53
N GLY A 218 9.77 -10.45 22.77
CA GLY A 218 10.67 -11.37 22.08
C GLY A 218 10.09 -12.02 20.80
N SER A 219 8.89 -11.64 20.36
CA SER A 219 8.32 -12.15 19.11
C SER A 219 9.16 -11.80 17.87
N GLY A 220 9.86 -10.65 17.92
CA GLY A 220 10.52 -10.04 16.77
C GLY A 220 9.56 -9.46 15.73
N TYR A 221 8.27 -9.38 16.07
CA TYR A 221 7.17 -8.91 15.22
C TYR A 221 6.29 -7.88 15.95
N THR A 222 6.83 -7.14 16.92
CA THR A 222 6.07 -6.02 17.51
C THR A 222 5.93 -4.88 16.50
N ALA A 223 4.99 -3.96 16.71
CA ALA A 223 4.91 -2.76 15.87
C ALA A 223 6.20 -1.91 15.92
N ALA A 224 6.92 -1.95 17.04
CA ALA A 224 8.22 -1.31 17.18
C ALA A 224 9.31 -2.01 16.35
N ASP A 225 9.29 -3.34 16.28
CA ASP A 225 10.22 -4.11 15.43
C ASP A 225 9.97 -3.82 13.94
N TYR A 226 8.71 -3.72 13.52
CA TYR A 226 8.36 -3.29 12.16
C TYR A 226 8.95 -1.92 11.84
N ARG A 227 8.71 -0.94 12.72
CA ARG A 227 9.22 0.42 12.57
C ARG A 227 10.76 0.42 12.49
N ALA A 228 11.44 -0.34 13.34
CA ALA A 228 12.89 -0.45 13.32
C ALA A 228 13.40 -1.07 12.01
N MET A 229 12.74 -2.14 11.54
CA MET A 229 13.04 -2.81 10.27
C MET A 229 12.92 -1.85 9.10
N PHE A 230 11.79 -1.14 8.98
CA PHE A 230 11.55 -0.21 7.89
C PHE A 230 12.62 0.88 7.86
N ARG A 231 12.91 1.50 9.01
CA ARG A 231 13.94 2.54 9.15
C ARG A 231 15.30 2.03 8.73
N HIS A 232 15.71 0.85 9.20
CA HIS A 232 17.01 0.26 8.88
C HIS A 232 17.18 0.02 7.38
N VAL A 233 16.18 -0.59 6.75
CA VAL A 233 16.17 -0.88 5.30
C VAL A 233 16.32 0.41 4.49
N VAL A 234 15.49 1.43 4.75
CA VAL A 234 15.54 2.71 4.04
C VAL A 234 16.90 3.39 4.21
N GLN A 235 17.38 3.47 5.45
CA GLN A 235 18.66 4.12 5.74
C GLN A 235 19.83 3.40 5.07
N ARG A 236 19.81 2.06 5.01
CA ARG A 236 20.87 1.29 4.33
C ARG A 236 20.85 1.52 2.82
N PHE A 237 19.68 1.49 2.17
CA PHE A 237 19.57 1.85 0.76
C PHE A 237 20.10 3.26 0.46
N ARG A 238 19.75 4.25 1.29
CA ARG A 238 20.24 5.63 1.15
C ARG A 238 21.75 5.74 1.37
N ARG A 239 22.32 5.06 2.38
CA ARG A 239 23.78 4.98 2.57
C ARG A 239 24.48 4.35 1.37
N ASN A 240 23.82 3.39 0.72
CA ASN A 240 24.28 2.79 -0.51
C ASN A 240 23.94 3.65 -1.75
N GLY A 241 23.59 4.93 -1.61
CA GLY A 241 23.37 5.82 -2.76
C GLY A 241 22.20 5.43 -3.66
N VAL A 242 21.19 4.74 -3.13
CA VAL A 242 19.90 4.54 -3.83
C VAL A 242 19.05 5.78 -3.59
N ASP A 243 19.04 6.69 -4.56
CA ASP A 243 18.31 7.96 -4.55
C ASP A 243 17.08 7.98 -5.48
N ASN A 244 16.92 6.92 -6.29
CA ASN A 244 15.82 6.75 -7.23
C ASN A 244 14.61 5.98 -6.65
N ALA A 245 14.77 5.31 -5.51
CA ALA A 245 13.66 4.65 -4.82
C ALA A 245 12.84 5.63 -3.98
N VAL A 246 11.52 5.59 -4.15
CA VAL A 246 10.52 6.32 -3.35
C VAL A 246 9.96 5.36 -2.31
N PHE A 247 10.37 5.53 -1.05
CA PHE A 247 10.06 4.58 0.02
C PHE A 247 8.64 4.76 0.54
N THR A 248 7.84 3.69 0.46
CA THR A 248 6.40 3.75 0.71
C THR A 248 6.01 2.86 1.88
N MET A 249 5.30 3.44 2.86
CA MET A 249 4.66 2.69 3.95
C MET A 249 3.23 2.36 3.52
N VAL A 250 2.83 1.08 3.49
CA VAL A 250 1.51 0.65 3.01
C VAL A 250 0.73 -0.05 4.12
N TYR A 251 -0.45 0.49 4.45
CA TYR A 251 -1.39 -0.09 5.41
C TYR A 251 -2.45 -0.94 4.72
N MET A 252 -2.96 -1.98 5.38
CA MET A 252 -3.96 -2.89 4.80
C MET A 252 -5.35 -2.27 4.59
N GLY A 253 -5.65 -1.12 5.20
CA GLY A 253 -6.96 -0.49 5.05
C GLY A 253 -8.15 -1.27 5.66
N TYR A 254 -7.88 -2.32 6.45
CA TYR A 254 -8.91 -3.07 7.19
C TYR A 254 -9.24 -2.40 8.53
N SER A 255 -10.54 -2.09 8.72
CA SER A 255 -11.03 -1.30 9.86
C SER A 255 -10.74 -1.90 11.25
N GLY A 256 -10.50 -3.21 11.33
CA GLY A 256 -10.16 -3.87 12.59
C GLY A 256 -8.75 -3.56 13.14
N TYR A 257 -7.86 -2.94 12.34
CA TYR A 257 -6.48 -2.68 12.77
C TYR A 257 -6.22 -1.24 13.19
N VAL A 258 -6.82 -0.23 12.56
CA VAL A 258 -6.58 1.18 12.94
C VAL A 258 -6.99 1.48 14.39
N VAL A 259 -7.90 0.68 14.93
CA VAL A 259 -8.38 0.74 16.32
C VAL A 259 -7.40 0.11 17.33
N LYS A 260 -6.33 -0.54 16.89
CA LYS A 260 -5.36 -1.20 17.76
C LYS A 260 -4.42 -0.18 18.41
N PRO A 261 -4.06 -0.35 19.70
CA PRO A 261 -3.21 0.63 20.40
C PRO A 261 -1.81 0.76 19.80
N TRP A 262 -1.29 -0.30 19.17
CA TRP A 262 0.01 -0.32 18.52
C TRP A 262 0.02 0.24 17.08
N PHE A 263 -1.15 0.52 16.49
CA PHE A 263 -1.25 0.83 15.05
C PHE A 263 -0.42 2.04 14.64
N LYS A 264 -0.45 3.13 15.43
CA LYS A 264 0.36 4.32 15.15
C LYS A 264 1.86 4.06 15.23
N THR A 265 2.30 3.08 16.02
CA THR A 265 3.71 2.72 16.18
C THR A 265 4.30 2.13 14.91
N LEU A 266 3.48 1.54 14.04
CA LEU A 266 3.93 1.05 12.74
C LEU A 266 4.51 2.16 11.87
N TYR A 267 4.05 3.40 12.03
CA TYR A 267 4.51 4.52 11.21
C TYR A 267 5.99 4.82 11.47
N PRO A 268 6.88 4.61 10.49
CA PRO A 268 8.31 4.68 10.74
C PRO A 268 8.85 6.11 10.97
N GLY A 269 8.10 7.13 10.52
CA GLY A 269 8.43 8.55 10.61
C GLY A 269 8.64 9.20 9.24
N ASP A 270 8.36 10.51 9.17
CA ASP A 270 8.44 11.31 7.94
C ASP A 270 9.83 11.35 7.30
N ASP A 271 10.89 11.13 8.07
CA ASP A 271 12.27 11.17 7.58
C ASP A 271 12.61 9.96 6.70
N VAL A 272 11.93 8.82 6.87
CA VAL A 272 12.16 7.59 6.10
C VAL A 272 11.00 7.19 5.19
N VAL A 273 9.83 7.83 5.31
CA VAL A 273 8.67 7.58 4.47
C VAL A 273 8.51 8.70 3.45
N ASP A 274 8.47 8.36 2.16
CA ASP A 274 8.19 9.32 1.09
C ASP A 274 6.70 9.35 0.72
N TRP A 275 6.00 8.21 0.79
CA TRP A 275 4.57 8.05 0.52
C TRP A 275 3.87 7.18 1.56
N ILE A 276 2.59 7.48 1.82
CA ILE A 276 1.71 6.62 2.64
C ILE A 276 0.71 5.94 1.70
N GLY A 277 0.81 4.64 1.57
CA GLY A 277 -0.17 3.78 0.90
C GLY A 277 -1.21 3.25 1.89
N PHE A 278 -2.41 2.98 1.39
CA PHE A 278 -3.35 2.10 2.06
C PHE A 278 -4.18 1.31 1.04
N ASP A 279 -4.59 0.10 1.42
CA ASP A 279 -5.09 -0.90 0.47
C ASP A 279 -6.58 -1.25 0.68
N PRO A 280 -7.52 -0.31 0.47
CA PRO A 280 -8.92 -0.53 0.80
C PRO A 280 -9.63 -1.35 -0.29
N TYR A 281 -10.45 -2.31 0.14
CA TYR A 281 -11.33 -3.08 -0.74
C TYR A 281 -12.80 -2.82 -0.41
N ALA A 282 -13.61 -2.57 -1.44
CA ALA A 282 -14.99 -2.19 -1.27
C ALA A 282 -15.87 -3.39 -0.88
N GLU A 283 -16.15 -3.50 0.42
CA GLU A 283 -17.14 -4.42 1.00
C GLU A 283 -18.54 -4.28 0.37
N PRO A 284 -19.46 -5.25 0.55
CA PRO A 284 -20.84 -5.21 0.06
C PRO A 284 -21.60 -3.89 0.27
N ARG A 285 -21.38 -3.19 1.38
CA ARG A 285 -22.02 -1.90 1.71
C ARG A 285 -21.43 -0.67 1.00
N VAL A 286 -20.18 -0.74 0.54
CA VAL A 286 -19.43 0.41 0.01
C VAL A 286 -19.84 0.68 -1.42
N ARG A 287 -20.46 1.85 -1.69
CA ARG A 287 -20.95 2.24 -3.02
C ARG A 287 -20.25 3.44 -3.62
N SER A 288 -19.52 4.23 -2.83
CA SER A 288 -18.81 5.40 -3.33
C SER A 288 -17.37 5.50 -2.88
N PHE A 289 -16.58 6.26 -3.62
CA PHE A 289 -15.16 6.46 -3.36
C PHE A 289 -14.90 7.10 -2.00
N ALA A 290 -15.69 8.11 -1.62
CA ALA A 290 -15.59 8.73 -0.31
C ALA A 290 -15.81 7.72 0.83
N GLN A 291 -16.71 6.74 0.64
CA GLN A 291 -16.89 5.67 1.61
C GLN A 291 -15.69 4.72 1.66
N LEU A 292 -15.12 4.39 0.50
CA LEU A 292 -13.96 3.52 0.40
C LEU A 292 -12.74 4.09 1.12
N VAL A 293 -12.50 5.40 1.01
CA VAL A 293 -11.25 6.02 1.49
C VAL A 293 -11.36 6.74 2.83
N ASP A 294 -12.58 7.13 3.25
CA ASP A 294 -12.75 8.07 4.35
C ASP A 294 -14.08 7.93 5.11
N GLU A 295 -14.69 6.73 5.09
CA GLU A 295 -15.79 6.39 6.00
C GLU A 295 -15.33 5.37 7.03
N ALA A 296 -15.45 5.76 8.30
CA ALA A 296 -15.21 4.87 9.42
C ALA A 296 -16.34 3.84 9.63
N ALA A 297 -15.96 2.60 9.92
CA ALA A 297 -16.78 1.55 10.51
C ALA A 297 -17.24 1.93 11.94
N PRO A 298 -18.29 1.29 12.49
CA PRO A 298 -18.86 1.67 13.78
C PRO A 298 -17.83 1.75 14.92
N ARG A 299 -17.00 0.73 15.09
CA ARG A 299 -15.97 0.68 16.15
C ARG A 299 -14.90 1.78 16.01
N GLU A 300 -14.60 2.20 14.80
CA GLU A 300 -13.68 3.31 14.53
C GLU A 300 -14.30 4.64 14.98
N ARG A 301 -15.60 4.83 14.72
CA ARG A 301 -16.34 6.03 15.16
C ARG A 301 -16.41 6.15 16.67
N ASP A 302 -16.57 5.03 17.38
CA ASP A 302 -16.55 4.99 18.85
C ASP A 302 -15.22 5.51 19.42
N LEU A 303 -14.15 5.45 18.63
CA LEU A 303 -12.81 5.96 18.96
C LEU A 303 -12.51 7.33 18.33
N GLY A 304 -13.51 8.02 17.79
CA GLY A 304 -13.36 9.34 17.17
C GLY A 304 -12.65 9.32 15.81
N ILE A 305 -12.50 8.16 15.19
CA ILE A 305 -11.92 8.02 13.85
C ILE A 305 -13.02 8.31 12.83
N ALA A 306 -12.80 9.31 11.99
CA ALA A 306 -13.79 9.71 10.97
C ALA A 306 -13.67 8.92 9.66
N GLY A 307 -12.50 8.33 9.38
CA GLY A 307 -12.14 7.68 8.13
C GLY A 307 -10.61 7.69 7.94
N PHE A 308 -10.07 6.73 7.18
CA PHE A 308 -8.62 6.56 7.08
C PHE A 308 -7.91 7.77 6.43
N TYR A 309 -8.49 8.35 5.38
CA TYR A 309 -7.93 9.55 4.76
C TYR A 309 -7.72 10.68 5.77
N ARG A 310 -8.77 11.16 6.46
CA ARG A 310 -8.61 12.23 7.47
C ARG A 310 -7.76 11.80 8.66
N TRP A 311 -7.88 10.54 9.08
CA TRP A 311 -7.13 10.02 10.22
C TRP A 311 -5.63 9.99 9.94
N SER A 312 -5.21 9.53 8.76
CA SER A 312 -3.79 9.43 8.39
C SER A 312 -3.12 10.81 8.33
N ARG A 313 -3.82 11.82 7.80
CA ARG A 313 -3.35 13.21 7.82
C ARG A 313 -3.06 13.73 9.23
N ARG A 314 -3.99 13.48 10.15
CA ARG A 314 -3.90 13.97 11.54
C ARG A 314 -2.91 13.19 12.39
N ASN A 315 -2.70 11.90 12.11
CA ASN A 315 -2.00 11.00 13.02
C ASN A 315 -0.68 10.46 12.49
N LEU A 316 -0.47 10.49 11.17
CA LEU A 316 0.76 10.01 10.54
C LEU A 316 1.55 11.19 9.97
N SER A 317 0.98 11.89 8.99
CA SER A 317 1.61 13.05 8.37
C SER A 317 0.62 13.88 7.55
N ASP A 318 0.64 15.19 7.75
CA ASP A 318 -0.11 16.15 6.94
C ASP A 318 0.68 16.69 5.73
N ASP A 319 1.82 16.07 5.38
CA ASP A 319 2.59 16.48 4.21
C ASP A 319 2.72 15.37 3.16
N LYS A 320 2.77 14.11 3.59
CA LYS A 320 3.04 13.00 2.67
C LYS A 320 1.91 12.76 1.67
N PRO A 321 2.21 12.52 0.38
CA PRO A 321 1.22 12.07 -0.59
C PRO A 321 0.66 10.70 -0.19
N LEU A 322 -0.61 10.47 -0.53
CA LEU A 322 -1.33 9.23 -0.32
C LEU A 322 -1.46 8.43 -1.63
N MET A 323 -1.41 7.11 -1.51
CA MET A 323 -1.63 6.16 -2.59
C MET A 323 -2.67 5.12 -2.17
N LEU A 324 -3.57 4.73 -3.08
CA LEU A 324 -4.21 3.42 -2.99
C LEU A 324 -3.28 2.45 -3.70
N SER A 325 -2.40 1.77 -2.96
CA SER A 325 -1.36 0.90 -3.54
C SER A 325 -1.98 -0.39 -4.04
N GLU A 326 -3.10 -0.77 -3.44
CA GLU A 326 -4.08 -1.68 -3.96
C GLU A 326 -5.47 -1.11 -3.68
N TRP A 327 -6.41 -1.36 -4.56
CA TRP A 327 -7.83 -1.22 -4.25
C TRP A 327 -8.64 -2.05 -5.22
N GLY A 328 -9.84 -2.43 -4.79
CA GLY A 328 -10.73 -3.24 -5.61
C GLY A 328 -12.18 -3.09 -5.18
N GLY A 329 -13.09 -3.35 -6.12
CA GLY A 329 -14.50 -3.55 -5.80
C GLY A 329 -14.93 -4.98 -6.07
N THR A 330 -15.51 -5.64 -5.07
CA THR A 330 -16.12 -6.96 -5.25
C THR A 330 -17.28 -6.88 -6.22
N GLU A 331 -17.29 -7.71 -7.27
CA GLU A 331 -18.48 -7.93 -8.06
C GLU A 331 -19.51 -8.72 -7.22
N MET A 332 -20.74 -8.21 -7.15
CA MET A 332 -21.81 -8.83 -6.37
C MET A 332 -22.80 -9.52 -7.30
N THR A 333 -22.98 -10.83 -7.15
CA THR A 333 -23.88 -11.64 -8.00
C THR A 333 -25.32 -11.12 -8.05
N GLY A 334 -25.80 -10.45 -6.98
CA GLY A 334 -27.13 -9.84 -6.92
C GLY A 334 -27.19 -8.32 -7.19
N ASP A 335 -26.05 -7.66 -7.40
CA ASP A 335 -25.97 -6.22 -7.65
C ASP A 335 -24.76 -5.88 -8.55
N PRO A 336 -24.78 -6.28 -9.84
CA PRO A 336 -23.68 -6.01 -10.78
C PRO A 336 -23.53 -4.52 -11.13
N ALA A 337 -24.51 -3.68 -10.81
CA ALA A 337 -24.42 -2.24 -11.02
C ALA A 337 -23.51 -1.55 -9.99
N LYS A 338 -23.44 -2.09 -8.76
CA LYS A 338 -22.69 -1.51 -7.64
C LYS A 338 -21.24 -1.19 -7.96
N LYS A 339 -20.49 -2.11 -8.58
CA LYS A 339 -19.07 -1.89 -8.87
C LYS A 339 -18.90 -0.82 -9.95
N ALA A 340 -19.80 -0.78 -10.94
CA ALA A 340 -19.85 0.32 -11.89
C ALA A 340 -20.17 1.67 -11.23
N GLU A 341 -21.09 1.70 -10.24
CA GLU A 341 -21.38 2.90 -9.45
C GLU A 341 -20.17 3.39 -8.65
N LEU A 342 -19.44 2.46 -8.01
CA LEU A 342 -18.20 2.75 -7.32
C LEU A 342 -17.21 3.42 -8.29
N PHE A 343 -16.95 2.84 -9.46
CA PHE A 343 -16.05 3.45 -10.44
C PHE A 343 -16.49 4.83 -10.90
N ARG A 344 -17.78 5.02 -11.22
CA ARG A 344 -18.30 6.34 -11.59
C ARG A 344 -18.16 7.36 -10.46
N SER A 345 -18.30 6.93 -9.21
CA SER A 345 -18.17 7.81 -8.03
C SER A 345 -16.75 8.36 -7.87
N ILE A 346 -15.71 7.59 -8.23
CA ILE A 346 -14.31 8.04 -8.17
C ILE A 346 -14.14 9.29 -9.03
N GLY A 347 -14.65 9.26 -10.27
CA GLY A 347 -14.60 10.43 -11.15
C GLY A 347 -15.31 11.66 -10.59
N ARG A 348 -16.33 11.49 -9.75
CA ARG A 348 -17.06 12.60 -9.12
C ARG A 348 -16.41 13.11 -7.83
N GLN A 349 -15.56 12.30 -7.18
CA GLN A 349 -15.16 12.52 -5.79
C GLN A 349 -13.65 12.62 -5.59
N ILE A 350 -12.81 12.13 -6.52
CA ILE A 350 -11.35 12.08 -6.34
C ILE A 350 -10.74 13.44 -6.00
N GLU A 351 -11.22 14.53 -6.60
CA GLU A 351 -10.71 15.89 -6.34
C GLU A 351 -10.98 16.38 -4.90
N ARG A 352 -11.89 15.74 -4.16
CA ARG A 352 -12.13 16.02 -2.72
C ARG A 352 -11.03 15.45 -1.83
N PHE A 353 -10.16 14.60 -2.37
CA PHE A 353 -9.08 13.92 -1.68
C PHE A 353 -7.74 14.28 -2.31
N PRO A 354 -7.31 15.56 -2.27
CA PRO A 354 -6.16 16.05 -3.03
C PRO A 354 -4.82 15.40 -2.65
N ALA A 355 -4.72 14.80 -1.46
CA ALA A 355 -3.54 14.04 -1.06
C ALA A 355 -3.45 12.67 -1.76
N LEU A 356 -4.55 12.13 -2.30
CA LEU A 356 -4.52 10.90 -3.12
C LEU A 356 -3.95 11.20 -4.50
N LYS A 357 -2.73 10.72 -4.72
CA LYS A 357 -1.91 10.99 -5.90
C LYS A 357 -1.63 9.75 -6.74
N ALA A 358 -2.08 8.58 -6.32
CA ALA A 358 -2.00 7.35 -7.09
C ALA A 358 -3.13 6.37 -6.71
N LEU A 359 -3.77 5.78 -7.72
CA LEU A 359 -4.76 4.71 -7.58
C LEU A 359 -4.27 3.50 -8.38
N VAL A 360 -3.92 2.42 -7.70
CA VAL A 360 -3.37 1.20 -8.29
C VAL A 360 -4.37 0.06 -8.07
N TYR A 361 -5.05 -0.34 -9.13
CA TYR A 361 -6.15 -1.30 -9.05
C TYR A 361 -5.63 -2.73 -8.92
N TRP A 362 -6.25 -3.54 -8.07
CA TRP A 362 -5.89 -4.95 -7.92
C TRP A 362 -6.83 -5.83 -8.74
N GLU A 363 -6.34 -6.31 -9.89
CA GLU A 363 -7.08 -7.13 -10.86
C GLU A 363 -6.95 -8.62 -10.52
N HIS A 364 -7.99 -9.19 -9.91
CA HIS A 364 -7.99 -10.56 -9.43
C HIS A 364 -9.37 -11.24 -9.57
N HIS A 365 -9.40 -12.49 -10.03
CA HIS A 365 -10.66 -13.23 -10.26
C HIS A 365 -11.32 -13.74 -8.97
N ASN A 366 -10.54 -13.97 -7.91
CA ASN A 366 -11.04 -14.40 -6.61
C ASN A 366 -10.16 -13.92 -5.44
N GLY A 367 -10.31 -12.66 -5.04
CA GLY A 367 -9.59 -12.09 -3.91
C GLY A 367 -9.95 -12.75 -2.59
N PRO A 368 -8.97 -13.09 -1.72
CA PRO A 368 -9.27 -13.62 -0.40
C PRO A 368 -10.08 -12.57 0.36
N LYS A 369 -11.30 -12.93 0.79
CA LYS A 369 -12.28 -12.07 1.49
C LYS A 369 -13.02 -11.03 0.63
N PHE A 370 -12.55 -10.72 -0.58
CA PHE A 370 -13.11 -9.65 -1.43
C PHE A 370 -13.62 -10.12 -2.80
N GLY A 371 -13.61 -11.43 -3.10
CA GLY A 371 -14.24 -11.98 -4.30
C GLY A 371 -13.65 -11.46 -5.62
N ASP A 372 -14.45 -11.44 -6.68
CA ASP A 372 -13.98 -11.06 -8.02
C ASP A 372 -13.78 -9.54 -8.15
N THR A 373 -12.52 -9.10 -8.17
CA THR A 373 -12.16 -7.71 -8.40
C THR A 373 -11.88 -7.43 -9.87
N ARG A 374 -11.97 -8.38 -10.81
CA ARG A 374 -11.69 -8.08 -12.22
C ARG A 374 -12.55 -6.93 -12.76
N VAL A 375 -11.94 -6.00 -13.48
CA VAL A 375 -12.67 -4.86 -14.07
C VAL A 375 -13.73 -5.30 -15.07
N ASP A 376 -13.60 -6.49 -15.65
CA ASP A 376 -14.55 -7.12 -16.57
C ASP A 376 -15.40 -8.22 -15.93
N ALA A 377 -15.52 -8.26 -14.61
CA ALA A 377 -16.45 -9.16 -13.92
C ALA A 377 -17.91 -8.94 -14.39
N SER A 378 -18.26 -7.73 -14.87
CA SER A 378 -19.45 -7.45 -15.66
C SER A 378 -19.18 -6.43 -16.77
N PRO A 379 -19.98 -6.42 -17.86
CA PRO A 379 -19.88 -5.40 -18.90
C PRO A 379 -20.03 -3.96 -18.37
N GLN A 380 -20.88 -3.75 -17.36
CA GLN A 380 -21.13 -2.46 -16.73
C GLN A 380 -19.89 -1.98 -15.96
N SER A 381 -19.26 -2.86 -15.18
CA SER A 381 -18.01 -2.58 -14.48
C SER A 381 -16.90 -2.19 -15.45
N LEU A 382 -16.75 -2.92 -16.56
CA LEU A 382 -15.72 -2.63 -17.55
C LEU A 382 -15.94 -1.28 -18.24
N ALA A 383 -17.19 -1.00 -18.63
CA ALA A 383 -17.54 0.27 -19.25
C ALA A 383 -17.24 1.46 -18.32
N ALA A 384 -17.63 1.37 -17.05
CA ALA A 384 -17.38 2.42 -16.07
C ALA A 384 -15.89 2.58 -15.76
N TYR A 385 -15.12 1.50 -15.65
CA TYR A 385 -13.67 1.56 -15.43
C TYR A 385 -12.94 2.20 -16.62
N ARG A 386 -13.34 1.85 -17.86
CA ARG A 386 -12.81 2.47 -19.09
C ARG A 386 -13.10 3.97 -19.14
N GLU A 387 -14.33 4.38 -18.82
CA GLU A 387 -14.71 5.79 -18.79
C GLU A 387 -13.91 6.57 -17.74
N LEU A 388 -13.81 6.04 -16.53
CA LEU A 388 -13.00 6.61 -15.44
C LEU A 388 -11.55 6.79 -15.87
N GLY A 389 -10.95 5.71 -16.39
CA GLY A 389 -9.57 5.71 -16.84
C GLY A 389 -9.29 6.68 -17.99
N ARG A 390 -10.27 7.09 -18.81
CA ARG A 390 -10.03 8.06 -19.89
C ARG A 390 -9.91 9.50 -19.42
N ARG A 391 -10.25 9.81 -18.17
CA ARG A 391 -10.21 11.18 -17.66
C ARG A 391 -8.77 11.73 -17.67
N PRO A 392 -8.56 12.99 -18.10
CA PRO A 392 -7.24 13.63 -18.04
C PRO A 392 -6.61 13.64 -16.64
N TYR A 393 -7.44 13.65 -15.59
CA TYR A 393 -7.00 13.55 -14.19
C TYR A 393 -6.10 12.34 -13.92
N PHE A 394 -6.31 11.22 -14.62
CA PHE A 394 -5.55 9.98 -14.47
C PHE A 394 -4.44 9.81 -15.53
N ASN A 395 -3.96 10.94 -16.08
CA ASN A 395 -2.92 11.01 -17.08
C ASN A 395 -1.88 12.10 -16.77
N PRO A 396 -1.25 12.09 -15.58
CA PRO A 396 -0.16 13.01 -15.31
C PRO A 396 1.02 12.75 -16.27
N PRO A 397 1.83 13.78 -16.59
CA PRO A 397 2.97 13.61 -17.49
C PRO A 397 4.02 12.71 -16.84
N VAL A 398 4.44 11.66 -17.55
CA VAL A 398 5.49 10.77 -17.04
C VAL A 398 6.85 11.50 -17.04
N PRO A 399 7.61 11.49 -15.93
CA PRO A 399 8.96 12.05 -15.89
C PRO A 399 9.83 11.55 -17.06
N LYS A 400 10.74 12.42 -17.53
CA LYS A 400 11.81 11.97 -18.43
C LYS A 400 12.75 11.05 -17.64
N ARG A 401 13.28 10.01 -18.30
CA ARG A 401 14.24 9.06 -17.70
C ARG A 401 15.56 9.71 -17.40
#